data_AF-A0A2M3ZKC4-F1
#
_entry.id   AF-A0A2M3ZKC4-F1
#
_cell.length_a   1.000
_cell.length_b   1.000
_cell.length_c   1.000
_cell.angle_alpha   90.00
_cell.angle_beta   90.00
_cell.angle_gamma   90.00
#
_symmetry.space_group_name_H-M   'P 1'
#
loop_
_entity.id
_entity.type
_entity.pdbx_description
1 polymer ?
#
loop_
_entity_poly.entity_id
_entity_poly.type
_entity_poly.pdbx_seq_one_letter_code
_entity_poly.pdbx_strand_id
1 'polypeptide(L)'
;MFMRVLYTFCESLIPFSTIIISFLISFHILFRDIDKSESASLNQNTTQAAQNVCEEMNKSEGFQTIEDTGRKIFIMMAGELNTEKMDLQTAPRFLMLFAFVVVIVIVWNNFMNSLAVDDTVGMRAKSQFLAIKQDVIFMQRLETLLKILEKARE
;
A
#
# COMPACT_ATOMS: atom_id res chain seq x y z
N MET A 1 0.24 -21.60 -5.39
CA MET A 1 0.10 -20.81 -4.15
C MET A 1 0.08 -19.33 -4.47
N PHE A 2 1.15 -18.80 -5.10
CA PHE A 2 1.30 -17.38 -5.44
C PHE A 2 0.10 -16.74 -6.18
N MET A 3 -0.39 -17.33 -7.27
CA MET A 3 -1.48 -16.71 -8.05
C MET A 3 -2.80 -16.55 -7.29
N ARG A 4 -3.09 -17.43 -6.33
CA ARG A 4 -4.30 -17.32 -5.50
C ARG A 4 -4.13 -16.21 -4.45
N VAL A 5 -3.00 -16.19 -3.77
CA VAL A 5 -2.65 -15.12 -2.81
C VAL A 5 -2.64 -13.76 -3.52
N LEU A 6 -2.11 -13.69 -4.74
CA LEU A 6 -2.10 -12.48 -5.55
C LEU A 6 -3.53 -12.03 -5.94
N TYR A 7 -4.43 -12.97 -6.22
CA TYR A 7 -5.82 -12.64 -6.51
C TYR A 7 -6.51 -12.03 -5.29
N THR A 8 -6.40 -12.67 -4.12
CA THR A 8 -6.99 -12.16 -2.87
C THR A 8 -6.38 -10.81 -2.47
N PHE A 9 -5.07 -10.63 -2.71
CA PHE A 9 -4.36 -9.36 -2.53
C PHE A 9 -4.91 -8.25 -3.46
N CYS A 10 -5.15 -8.56 -4.74
CA CYS A 10 -5.72 -7.60 -5.67
C CYS A 10 -7.19 -7.28 -5.35
N GLU A 11 -7.95 -8.25 -4.85
CA GLU A 11 -9.32 -8.06 -4.39
C GLU A 11 -9.35 -7.14 -3.15
N SER A 12 -8.40 -7.33 -2.23
CA SER A 12 -8.27 -6.50 -1.04
C SER A 12 -7.75 -5.09 -1.33
N LEU A 13 -7.08 -4.87 -2.46
CA LEU A 13 -6.62 -3.56 -2.91
C LEU A 13 -7.76 -2.60 -3.33
N ILE A 14 -8.91 -3.11 -3.75
CA ILE A 14 -10.02 -2.27 -4.26
C ILE A 14 -10.51 -1.26 -3.21
N PRO A 15 -10.95 -1.67 -2.00
CA PRO A 15 -11.43 -0.73 -0.99
C PRO A 15 -10.30 0.17 -0.46
N PHE A 16 -9.07 -0.33 -0.38
CA PHE A 16 -7.94 0.45 0.11
C PHE A 16 -7.40 1.45 -0.90
N SER A 17 -7.53 1.19 -2.20
CA SER A 17 -7.21 2.15 -3.26
C SER A 17 -8.03 3.43 -3.08
N THR A 18 -9.32 3.32 -2.76
CA THR A 18 -10.16 4.48 -2.47
C THR A 18 -9.62 5.29 -1.28
N ILE A 19 -9.22 4.62 -0.20
CA ILE A 19 -8.65 5.25 1.00
C ILE A 19 -7.32 5.94 0.66
N ILE A 20 -6.43 5.27 -0.08
CA ILE A 20 -5.13 5.82 -0.50
C ILE A 20 -5.31 7.07 -1.36
N ILE A 21 -6.24 7.04 -2.32
CA ILE A 21 -6.55 8.20 -3.16
C ILE A 21 -7.11 9.35 -2.33
N SER A 22 -7.97 9.08 -1.35
CA SER A 22 -8.47 10.11 -0.43
C SER A 22 -7.33 10.78 0.35
N PHE A 23 -6.43 9.99 0.95
CA PHE A 23 -5.26 10.54 1.62
C PHE A 23 -4.37 11.32 0.66
N LEU A 24 -4.15 10.84 -0.57
CA LEU A 24 -3.35 11.53 -1.58
C LEU A 24 -3.90 12.91 -1.90
N ILE A 25 -5.21 13.02 -2.11
CA ILE A 25 -5.87 14.31 -2.35
C ILE A 25 -5.76 15.20 -1.10
N SER A 26 -5.99 14.66 0.10
CA SER A 26 -5.84 15.41 1.35
C SER A 26 -4.41 15.93 1.55
N PHE A 27 -3.39 15.12 1.23
CA PHE A 27 -1.98 15.52 1.34
C PHE A 27 -1.67 16.60 0.33
N HIS A 28 -2.12 16.43 -0.90
CA HIS A 28 -1.93 17.41 -1.95
C HIS A 28 -2.59 18.75 -1.59
N ILE A 29 -3.80 18.76 -1.02
CA ILE A 29 -4.46 20.02 -0.62
C ILE A 29 -3.75 20.66 0.58
N LEU A 30 -3.35 19.87 1.58
CA LEU A 30 -2.88 20.36 2.87
C LEU A 30 -1.41 20.79 2.87
N PHE A 31 -0.59 20.20 2.00
CA PHE A 31 0.85 20.50 1.85
C PHE A 31 1.17 21.31 0.59
N ARG A 32 0.18 21.60 -0.26
CA ARG A 32 0.34 22.59 -1.32
C ARG A 32 0.32 23.97 -0.70
N ASP A 33 1.45 24.68 -0.77
CA ASP A 33 1.53 26.09 -0.40
C ASP A 33 0.51 26.89 -1.22
N ILE A 34 -0.51 27.40 -0.55
CA ILE A 34 -1.49 28.35 -1.11
C ILE A 34 -0.85 29.74 -1.30
N ASP A 35 0.36 29.95 -0.76
CA ASP A 35 1.07 31.22 -0.79
C ASP A 35 1.52 31.67 -2.19
N LYS A 36 1.34 30.84 -3.23
CA LYS A 36 1.60 31.24 -4.63
C LYS A 36 0.36 31.48 -5.49
N SER A 37 -0.86 31.15 -5.06
CA SER A 37 -2.06 31.34 -5.89
C SER A 37 -3.09 32.31 -5.34
N GLU A 38 -2.99 32.70 -4.07
CA GLU A 38 -3.93 33.66 -3.46
C GLU A 38 -3.40 35.10 -3.38
N SER A 39 -2.35 35.41 -4.15
CA SER A 39 -1.90 36.78 -4.43
C SER A 39 -2.25 37.27 -5.85
N ALA A 40 -3.12 36.55 -6.58
CA ALA A 40 -3.55 36.94 -7.93
C ALA A 40 -5.00 37.48 -7.98
N SER A 41 -5.69 37.57 -6.83
CA SER A 41 -7.09 38.02 -6.80
C SER A 41 -7.45 38.97 -5.66
N LEU A 42 -6.51 39.81 -5.20
CA LEU A 42 -6.89 41.00 -4.44
C LEU A 42 -5.77 42.05 -4.43
N ASN A 43 -5.74 42.92 -5.44
CA ASN A 43 -5.62 44.38 -5.27
C ASN A 43 -5.37 45.06 -6.62
N GLN A 44 -6.32 45.92 -6.98
CA GLN A 44 -6.20 46.91 -8.03
C GLN A 44 -5.22 48.02 -7.60
N ASN A 45 -4.43 48.49 -8.57
CA ASN A 45 -3.77 49.80 -8.66
C ASN A 45 -2.57 50.15 -7.75
N THR A 46 -1.53 50.65 -8.43
CA THR A 46 -0.55 51.68 -8.01
C THR A 46 0.86 51.19 -7.60
N THR A 47 1.75 51.21 -8.60
CA THR A 47 3.10 51.82 -8.61
C THR A 47 4.29 51.15 -7.88
N GLN A 48 5.24 50.72 -8.72
CA GLN A 48 6.72 50.74 -8.60
C GLN A 48 7.37 50.71 -7.21
N ALA A 49 8.26 49.74 -6.98
CA ALA A 49 9.72 49.91 -7.12
C ALA A 49 10.46 48.75 -6.41
N ALA A 50 11.53 48.29 -7.05
CA ALA A 50 12.38 47.20 -6.60
C ALA A 50 13.15 47.52 -5.32
N GLN A 51 13.26 46.55 -4.40
CA GLN A 51 14.50 46.37 -3.63
C GLN A 51 14.63 44.92 -3.12
N ASN A 52 15.68 44.26 -3.58
CA ASN A 52 16.15 42.96 -3.12
C ASN A 52 16.50 42.98 -1.62
N VAL A 53 16.40 41.84 -0.93
CA VAL A 53 17.47 41.19 -0.15
C VAL A 53 16.86 40.04 0.67
N CYS A 54 17.37 38.83 0.40
CA CYS A 54 17.46 37.66 1.28
C CYS A 54 16.30 37.37 2.24
N GLU A 55 15.39 36.51 1.81
CA GLU A 55 14.95 35.42 2.68
C GLU A 55 15.01 34.13 1.85
N GLU A 56 15.78 33.17 2.35
CA GLU A 56 15.86 31.81 1.84
C GLU A 56 14.44 31.30 1.69
N MET A 57 13.95 31.34 0.45
CA MET A 57 12.71 30.71 0.05
C MET A 57 12.96 29.21 0.26
N ASN A 58 12.61 28.73 1.46
CA ASN A 58 12.50 27.33 1.84
C ASN A 58 11.49 26.73 0.88
N LYS A 59 12.00 26.39 -0.29
CA LYS A 59 11.29 25.79 -1.38
C LYS A 59 10.92 24.42 -0.84
N SER A 60 9.68 24.30 -0.37
CA SER A 60 9.02 23.02 -0.13
C SER A 60 8.91 22.33 -1.50
N GLU A 61 10.04 21.80 -2.00
CA GLU A 61 10.20 21.14 -3.30
C GLU A 61 9.49 19.77 -3.34
N GLY A 62 8.58 19.51 -2.40
CA GLY A 62 8.03 18.19 -2.17
C GLY A 62 6.61 17.94 -2.66
N PHE A 63 5.79 18.99 -2.79
CA PHE A 63 4.33 18.83 -2.87
C PHE A 63 3.65 19.76 -3.88
N GLN A 64 4.41 20.38 -4.79
CA GLN A 64 3.85 21.32 -5.78
C GLN A 64 3.10 20.60 -6.92
N THR A 65 3.50 19.37 -7.24
CA THR A 65 2.87 18.55 -8.29
C THR A 65 2.17 17.33 -7.69
N ILE A 66 1.04 16.93 -8.27
CA ILE A 66 0.32 15.68 -7.90
C ILE A 66 1.25 14.45 -8.03
N GLU A 67 2.12 14.43 -9.05
CA GLU A 67 3.08 13.34 -9.25
C GLU A 67 4.10 13.23 -8.10
N ASP A 68 4.67 14.36 -7.68
CA ASP A 68 5.66 14.40 -6.60
C ASP A 68 5.03 13.99 -5.27
N THR A 69 3.79 14.45 -5.03
CA THR A 69 3.00 14.06 -3.85
C THR A 69 2.71 12.56 -3.85
N GLY A 70 2.31 12.00 -5.00
CA GLY A 70 2.07 10.57 -5.15
C GLY A 70 3.34 9.73 -4.89
N ARG A 71 4.48 10.16 -5.45
CA ARG A 71 5.78 9.50 -5.23
C ARG A 71 6.17 9.51 -3.76
N LYS A 72 6.03 10.65 -3.08
CA LYS A 72 6.31 10.75 -1.64
C LYS A 72 5.42 9.86 -0.81
N ILE A 73 4.12 9.83 -1.08
CA ILE A 73 3.18 8.97 -0.35
C ILE A 73 3.51 7.49 -0.56
N PHE A 74 3.93 7.11 -1.76
CA PHE A 74 4.37 5.74 -2.02
C PHE A 74 5.62 5.37 -1.20
N ILE A 75 6.61 6.26 -1.14
CA ILE A 75 7.81 6.08 -0.31
C ILE A 75 7.44 6.01 1.18
N MET A 76 6.52 6.86 1.65
CA MET A 76 6.01 6.82 3.01
C MET A 76 5.23 5.54 3.33
N MET A 77 4.45 5.02 2.38
CA MET A 77 3.75 3.74 2.51
C MET A 77 4.73 2.57 2.59
N ALA A 78 5.86 2.65 1.88
CA ALA A 78 6.95 1.68 1.97
C ALA A 78 7.72 1.77 3.32
N GLY A 79 7.41 2.74 4.18
CA GLY A 79 8.00 2.92 5.50
C GLY A 79 9.15 3.93 5.55
N GLU A 80 9.50 4.56 4.42
CA GLU A 80 10.51 5.62 4.38
C GLU A 80 9.84 6.98 4.59
N LEU A 81 9.70 7.39 5.84
CA LEU A 81 9.17 8.70 6.18
C LEU A 81 10.29 9.73 6.37
N ASN A 82 10.50 10.59 5.37
CA ASN A 82 11.41 11.72 5.49
C ASN A 82 10.65 13.01 5.87
N THR A 83 10.51 13.26 7.17
CA THR A 83 9.80 14.42 7.73
C THR A 83 10.63 15.71 7.74
N GLU A 84 11.94 15.67 7.53
CA GLU A 84 12.80 16.87 7.58
C GLU A 84 12.40 17.93 6.55
N LYS A 85 11.79 17.49 5.44
CA LYS A 85 11.33 18.37 4.36
C LYS A 85 9.84 18.69 4.44
N MET A 86 9.15 18.35 5.53
CA MET A 86 7.72 18.58 5.72
C MET A 86 7.50 19.63 6.79
N ASP A 87 6.82 20.73 6.44
CA ASP A 87 6.40 21.72 7.41
C ASP A 87 5.21 21.20 8.24
N LEU A 88 5.52 20.59 9.38
CA LEU A 88 4.58 19.99 10.32
C LEU A 88 4.14 20.97 11.43
N GLN A 89 4.41 22.26 11.28
CA GLN A 89 4.12 23.25 12.34
C GLN A 89 2.62 23.40 12.64
N THR A 90 1.74 23.08 11.68
CA THR A 90 0.28 23.15 11.88
C THR A 90 -0.29 21.84 12.42
N ALA A 91 -1.04 21.90 13.53
CA ALA A 91 -1.76 20.77 14.11
C ALA A 91 -2.55 19.87 13.11
N PRO A 92 -3.31 20.40 12.12
CA PRO A 92 -4.00 19.57 11.13
C PRO A 92 -3.04 18.76 10.24
N ARG A 93 -1.85 19.28 9.91
CA ARG A 93 -0.84 18.56 9.11
C ARG A 93 -0.27 17.38 9.88
N PHE A 94 0.04 17.59 11.16
CA PHE A 94 0.51 16.52 12.04
C PHE A 94 -0.55 15.44 12.26
N LEU A 95 -1.81 15.85 12.55
CA LEU A 95 -2.91 14.91 12.76
C LEU A 95 -3.16 14.04 11.53
N MET A 96 -3.07 14.64 10.34
CA MET A 96 -3.28 13.94 9.08
C MET A 96 -2.15 12.94 8.79
N LEU A 97 -0.89 13.34 9.02
CA LEU A 97 0.25 12.42 8.92
C LEU A 97 0.12 11.25 9.92
N PHE A 98 -0.29 11.52 11.16
CA PHE A 98 -0.51 10.49 12.16
C PHE A 98 -1.61 9.50 11.73
N ALA A 99 -2.74 10.01 11.26
CA ALA A 99 -3.82 9.18 10.73
C ALA A 99 -3.35 8.31 9.55
N PHE A 100 -2.56 8.89 8.64
CA PHE A 100 -1.96 8.15 7.53
C PHE A 100 -1.06 7.01 8.01
N VAL A 101 -0.15 7.26 8.96
CA VAL A 101 0.73 6.21 9.50
C VAL A 101 -0.06 5.09 10.16
N VAL A 102 -1.05 5.43 10.99
CA VAL A 102 -1.88 4.42 11.65
C VAL A 102 -2.67 3.58 10.65
N VAL A 103 -3.32 4.21 9.67
CA VAL A 103 -4.21 3.51 8.74
C VAL A 103 -3.43 2.76 7.65
N ILE A 104 -2.44 3.40 7.03
CA ILE A 104 -1.71 2.85 5.87
C ILE A 104 -0.48 2.05 6.31
N VAL A 105 0.35 2.59 7.20
CA VAL A 105 1.60 1.91 7.56
C VAL A 105 1.35 0.77 8.54
N ILE A 106 0.44 0.94 9.50
CA ILE A 106 0.18 -0.08 10.53
C ILE A 106 -0.96 -1.01 10.10
N VAL A 107 -2.18 -0.47 9.96
CA VAL A 107 -3.37 -1.29 9.74
C VAL A 107 -3.32 -2.03 8.40
N TRP A 108 -3.00 -1.33 7.31
CA TRP A 108 -2.95 -1.97 5.99
C TRP A 108 -1.84 -3.03 5.91
N ASN A 109 -0.60 -2.75 6.33
CA ASN A 109 0.46 -3.76 6.31
C ASN A 109 0.11 -4.99 7.17
N ASN A 110 -0.48 -4.79 8.35
CA ASN A 110 -0.92 -5.89 9.20
C ASN A 110 -2.07 -6.68 8.58
N PHE A 111 -3.00 -5.99 7.91
CA PHE A 111 -4.10 -6.62 7.20
C PHE A 111 -3.61 -7.46 6.02
N MET A 112 -2.67 -6.96 5.21
CA MET A 112 -2.08 -7.71 4.10
C MET A 112 -1.32 -8.95 4.59
N ASN A 113 -0.58 -8.82 5.69
CA ASN A 113 0.08 -9.97 6.32
C ASN A 113 -0.93 -11.00 6.84
N SER A 114 -2.02 -10.56 7.48
CA SER A 114 -3.08 -11.45 7.96
C SER A 114 -3.77 -12.19 6.81
N LEU A 115 -4.04 -11.50 5.70
CA LEU A 115 -4.67 -12.08 4.51
C LEU A 115 -3.78 -13.13 3.85
N ALA A 116 -2.48 -12.85 3.74
CA ALA A 116 -1.51 -13.81 3.23
C ALA A 116 -1.43 -15.06 4.13
N VAL A 117 -1.44 -14.88 5.45
CA VAL A 117 -1.45 -16.00 6.40
C VAL A 117 -2.74 -16.82 6.25
N ASP A 118 -3.91 -16.19 6.20
CA ASP A 118 -5.19 -16.88 6.07
C ASP A 118 -5.26 -17.72 4.78
N ASP A 119 -4.83 -17.15 3.65
CA ASP A 119 -4.77 -17.87 2.37
C ASP A 119 -3.81 -19.06 2.41
N THR A 120 -2.65 -18.92 3.07
CA THR A 120 -1.70 -20.03 3.21
C THR A 120 -2.22 -21.14 4.09
N VAL A 121 -2.95 -20.81 5.16
CA VAL A 121 -3.61 -21.79 6.05
C VAL A 121 -4.71 -22.54 5.30
N GLY A 122 -5.58 -21.81 4.59
CA GLY A 122 -6.63 -22.40 3.78
C GLY A 122 -6.09 -23.31 2.67
N MET A 123 -4.96 -22.94 2.06
CA MET A 123 -4.28 -23.79 1.08
C MET A 123 -3.60 -25.01 1.71
N ARG A 124 -3.01 -24.88 2.91
CA ARG A 124 -2.37 -26.00 3.61
C ARG A 124 -3.36 -27.10 3.96
N ALA A 125 -4.56 -26.74 4.42
CA ALA A 125 -5.63 -27.70 4.69
C ALA A 125 -6.04 -28.46 3.42
N LYS A 126 -6.21 -27.74 2.30
CA LYS A 126 -6.54 -28.34 0.99
C LYS A 126 -5.41 -29.23 0.46
N SER A 127 -4.15 -28.85 0.64
CA SER A 127 -3.01 -29.65 0.19
C SER A 127 -2.84 -30.92 1.02
N GLN A 128 -3.08 -30.86 2.34
CA GLN A 128 -3.05 -32.04 3.20
C GLN A 128 -4.12 -33.07 2.79
N PHE A 129 -5.34 -32.60 2.47
CA PHE A 129 -6.39 -33.48 1.96
C PHE A 129 -6.01 -34.13 0.62
N LEU A 130 -5.42 -33.36 -0.31
CA LEU A 130 -4.95 -33.90 -1.59
C LEU A 130 -3.83 -34.94 -1.41
N ALA A 131 -2.90 -34.69 -0.48
CA ALA A 131 -1.81 -35.62 -0.19
C ALA A 131 -2.35 -36.96 0.32
N ILE A 132 -3.25 -36.95 1.30
CA ILE A 132 -3.87 -38.17 1.83
C ILE A 132 -4.64 -38.90 0.72
N LYS A 133 -5.41 -38.18 -0.11
CA LYS A 133 -6.12 -38.79 -1.23
C LYS A 133 -5.17 -39.48 -2.21
N GLN A 134 -4.03 -38.87 -2.49
CA GLN A 134 -3.03 -39.41 -3.40
C GLN A 134 -2.34 -40.65 -2.82
N ASP A 135 -2.04 -40.64 -1.52
CA ASP A 135 -1.49 -41.81 -0.81
C ASP A 135 -2.46 -42.99 -0.85
N VAL A 136 -3.76 -42.75 -0.61
CA VAL A 136 -4.79 -43.80 -0.70
C VAL A 136 -4.88 -44.39 -2.11
N ILE A 137 -4.88 -43.56 -3.15
CA ILE A 137 -4.92 -44.03 -4.54
C ILE A 137 -3.65 -44.85 -4.87
N PHE A 138 -2.49 -44.40 -4.39
CA PHE A 138 -1.24 -45.13 -4.58
C PHE A 138 -1.27 -46.49 -3.90
N MET A 139 -1.77 -46.56 -2.67
CA MET A 139 -1.92 -47.81 -1.92
C MET A 139 -2.87 -48.79 -2.61
N GLN A 140 -4.00 -48.31 -3.13
CA GLN A 140 -4.95 -49.14 -3.89
C GLN A 140 -4.33 -49.70 -5.18
N ARG A 141 -3.52 -48.90 -5.88
CA ARG A 141 -2.80 -49.37 -7.08
C ARG A 141 -1.78 -50.46 -6.73
N LEU A 142 -1.04 -50.27 -5.64
CA LEU A 142 -0.12 -51.29 -5.13
C LEU A 142 -0.86 -52.58 -4.76
N GLU A 143 -1.96 -52.50 -4.03
CA GLU A 143 -2.77 -53.66 -3.66
C GLU A 143 -3.29 -54.41 -4.89
N THR A 144 -3.75 -53.68 -5.91
CA THR A 144 -4.23 -54.26 -7.17
C THR A 144 -3.10 -54.98 -7.90
N LEU A 145 -1.91 -54.38 -7.99
CA LEU A 145 -0.74 -55.02 -8.61
C LEU A 145 -0.30 -56.27 -7.85
N LEU A 146 -0.33 -56.24 -6.52
CA LEU A 146 0.04 -57.36 -5.67
C LEU A 146 -0.92 -58.54 -5.89
N LYS A 147 -2.23 -58.29 -5.93
CA LYS A 147 -3.25 -59.32 -6.24
C LYS A 147 -3.07 -59.92 -7.62
N ILE A 148 -2.69 -59.13 -8.63
CA ILE A 148 -2.41 -59.63 -9.98
C ILE A 148 -1.18 -60.53 -9.98
N LEU A 149 -0.10 -60.15 -9.29
CA LEU A 149 1.12 -60.94 -9.20
C LEU A 149 0.92 -62.24 -8.43
N GLU A 150 0.12 -62.21 -7.36
CA GLU A 150 -0.24 -63.41 -6.59
C GLU A 150 -1.04 -64.38 -7.45
N LYS A 151 -2.04 -63.89 -8.19
CA LYS A 151 -2.83 -64.70 -9.12
C LYS A 151 -2.03 -65.23 -10.32
N ALA A 152 -0.95 -64.56 -10.71
CA ALA A 152 -0.05 -65.04 -11.77
C ALA A 152 0.98 -66.07 -11.28
N ARG A 153 1.07 -66.27 -9.96
CA ARG A 153 1.99 -67.23 -9.32
C ARG A 153 1.36 -68.60 -9.09
N GLU A 154 0.03 -68.66 -8.96
CA GLU A 154 -0.77 -69.89 -8.97
C GLU A 154 -0.95 -70.44 -10.38
#